data_AF-A0A357F7R9-F1
#
_entry.id   AF-A0A357F7R9-F1
#
_cell.length_a   1.000
_cell.length_b   1.000
_cell.length_c   1.000
_cell.angle_alpha   90.00
_cell.angle_beta   90.00
_cell.angle_gamma   90.00
#
_symmetry.space_group_name_H-M   'P 1'
#
loop_
_entity.id
_entity.type
_entity.pdbx_description
1 polymer ?
#
loop_
_entity_poly.entity_id
_entity_poly.type
_entity_poly.pdbx_seq_one_letter_code
_entity_poly.pdbx_strand_id
1 'polypeptide(L)'
;LLQNLQALTADQMQRNSELEQAIPPRDLLESLQNGFVELRKKTTVLEKQLSELQKSSAKYAIKETTPKVHEMPEVEFPKDQKQLLQGLISLQAGNPDQAVEHLQEILMQKKPTLLKAEILLAVAHSFLAQGHAKQAASHYGTFLREYPKSRHIPQALYFLGDAIGKLGQQKKQKVLWRELIKKYPKSPFAKRAK
;
A
#
# COMPACT_ATOMS: atom_id res chain seq x y z
N LEU A 1 11.92 8.74 -39.88
CA LEU A 1 10.52 9.19 -39.67
C LEU A 1 9.64 8.05 -39.17
N LEU A 2 9.19 7.11 -40.00
CA LEU A 2 8.26 6.04 -39.57
C LEU A 2 8.76 5.24 -38.36
N GLN A 3 10.03 4.80 -38.37
CA GLN A 3 10.66 4.07 -37.27
C GLN A 3 10.72 4.88 -35.96
N ASN A 4 10.91 6.20 -36.02
CA ASN A 4 10.94 7.06 -34.84
C ASN A 4 9.56 7.16 -34.18
N LEU A 5 8.49 7.22 -35.01
CA LEU A 5 7.11 7.15 -34.52
C LEU A 5 6.81 5.78 -33.89
N GLN A 6 7.22 4.68 -34.54
CA GLN A 6 7.06 3.33 -34.00
C GLN A 6 7.77 3.16 -32.65
N ALA A 7 9.02 3.61 -32.55
CA ALA A 7 9.78 3.60 -31.29
C ALA A 7 9.11 4.45 -30.20
N LEU A 8 8.62 5.65 -30.54
CA LEU A 8 7.90 6.50 -29.59
C LEU A 8 6.59 5.86 -29.11
N THR A 9 5.81 5.23 -30.01
CA THR A 9 4.58 4.52 -29.62
C THR A 9 4.86 3.28 -28.76
N ALA A 10 5.97 2.57 -29.01
CA ALA A 10 6.38 1.43 -28.19
C ALA A 10 6.80 1.89 -26.78
N ASP A 11 7.58 2.97 -26.67
CA ASP A 11 7.97 3.56 -25.38
C ASP A 11 6.76 4.12 -24.62
N GLN A 12 5.80 4.74 -25.31
CA GLN A 12 4.52 5.18 -24.70
C GLN A 12 3.65 4.00 -24.21
N MET A 13 3.51 2.92 -25.00
CA MET A 13 2.80 1.72 -24.55
C MET A 13 3.49 1.08 -23.34
N GLN A 14 4.82 1.03 -23.34
CA GLN A 14 5.58 0.48 -22.22
C GLN A 14 5.40 1.35 -20.96
N ARG A 15 5.51 2.68 -21.06
CA ARG A 15 5.24 3.60 -19.94
C ARG A 15 3.81 3.49 -19.42
N ASN A 16 2.80 3.35 -20.28
CA ASN A 16 1.42 3.14 -19.85
C ASN A 16 1.26 1.82 -19.09
N SER A 17 1.86 0.72 -19.57
CA SER A 17 1.85 -0.55 -18.83
C SER A 17 2.65 -0.48 -17.52
N GLU A 18 3.68 0.37 -17.45
CA GLU A 18 4.40 0.66 -16.20
C GLU A 18 3.55 1.45 -15.19
N LEU A 19 2.72 2.38 -15.64
CA LEU A 19 1.73 3.08 -14.81
C LEU A 19 0.64 2.12 -14.29
N GLU A 20 0.09 1.27 -15.16
CA GLU A 20 -0.88 0.22 -14.78
C GLU A 20 -0.32 -0.77 -13.75
N GLN A 21 0.99 -1.01 -13.73
CA GLN A 21 1.68 -1.87 -12.76
C GLN A 21 2.16 -1.13 -11.49
N ALA A 22 2.18 0.21 -11.51
CA ALA A 22 2.53 1.06 -10.36
C ALA A 22 1.31 1.39 -9.49
N ILE A 23 0.14 1.53 -10.11
CA ILE A 23 -1.16 1.55 -9.43
C ILE A 23 -1.30 0.23 -8.64
N PRO A 24 -1.77 0.23 -7.37
CA PRO A 24 -2.05 -1.02 -6.66
C PRO A 24 -3.07 -1.83 -7.47
N PRO A 25 -2.81 -3.12 -7.76
CA PRO A 25 -3.63 -3.88 -8.70
C PRO A 25 -5.09 -3.87 -8.27
N ARG A 26 -6.02 -3.83 -9.23
CA ARG A 26 -7.45 -3.67 -8.97
C ARG A 26 -7.96 -4.69 -7.94
N ASP A 27 -7.49 -5.93 -8.07
CA ASP A 27 -7.70 -7.06 -7.18
C ASP A 27 -7.30 -6.78 -5.71
N LEU A 28 -6.28 -5.95 -5.45
CA LEU A 28 -5.87 -5.54 -4.10
C LEU A 28 -6.80 -4.48 -3.53
N LEU A 29 -7.19 -3.47 -4.32
CA LEU A 29 -8.19 -2.48 -3.92
C LEU A 29 -9.54 -3.15 -3.66
N GLU A 30 -9.93 -4.10 -4.52
CA GLU A 30 -11.18 -4.86 -4.41
C GLU A 30 -11.13 -5.89 -3.27
N SER A 31 -9.99 -6.55 -3.02
CA SER A 31 -9.79 -7.41 -1.84
C SER A 31 -9.85 -6.61 -0.54
N LEU A 32 -9.23 -5.44 -0.49
CA LEU A 32 -9.34 -4.52 0.65
C LEU A 32 -10.79 -4.03 0.82
N GLN A 33 -11.47 -3.61 -0.23
CA GLN A 33 -12.86 -3.16 -0.20
C GLN A 33 -13.81 -4.27 0.27
N ASN A 34 -13.66 -5.49 -0.24
CA ASN A 34 -14.42 -6.66 0.21
C ASN A 34 -14.10 -7.03 1.66
N GLY A 35 -12.83 -6.95 2.07
CA GLY A 35 -12.41 -7.10 3.46
C GLY A 35 -13.05 -6.07 4.39
N PHE A 36 -13.10 -4.79 4.00
CA PHE A 36 -13.80 -3.74 4.74
C PHE A 36 -15.32 -3.97 4.80
N VAL A 37 -15.95 -4.47 3.73
CA VAL A 37 -17.38 -4.82 3.73
C VAL A 37 -17.66 -6.01 4.66
N GLU A 38 -16.82 -7.04 4.66
CA GLU A 38 -16.98 -8.19 5.56
C GLU A 38 -16.70 -7.81 7.02
N LEU A 39 -15.68 -6.97 7.26
CA LEU A 39 -15.37 -6.45 8.59
C LEU A 39 -16.52 -5.58 9.11
N ARG A 40 -17.07 -4.67 8.29
CA ARG A 40 -18.24 -3.85 8.64
C ARG A 40 -19.46 -4.72 8.99
N LYS A 41 -19.73 -5.79 8.21
CA LYS A 41 -20.81 -6.75 8.54
C LYS A 41 -20.58 -7.41 9.91
N LYS A 42 -19.34 -7.82 10.22
CA LYS A 42 -18.98 -8.41 11.53
C LYS A 42 -19.13 -7.39 12.66
N THR A 43 -18.71 -6.13 12.46
CA THR A 43 -18.92 -5.03 13.41
C THR A 43 -20.41 -4.82 13.69
N THR A 44 -21.28 -4.74 12.68
CA THR A 44 -22.72 -4.56 12.90
C THR A 44 -23.40 -5.75 13.59
N VAL A 45 -22.89 -6.98 13.42
CA VAL A 45 -23.34 -8.13 14.22
C VAL A 45 -22.89 -8.00 15.68
N LEU A 46 -21.64 -7.59 15.92
CA LEU A 46 -21.10 -7.35 17.26
C LEU A 46 -21.82 -6.19 17.98
N GLU A 47 -22.13 -5.10 17.28
CA GLU A 47 -22.93 -3.97 17.78
C GLU A 47 -24.34 -4.42 18.18
N LYS A 48 -24.98 -5.26 17.36
CA LYS A 48 -26.29 -5.84 17.68
C LYS A 48 -26.23 -6.76 18.90
N GLN A 49 -25.24 -7.64 18.98
CA GLN A 49 -25.01 -8.50 20.14
C GLN A 49 -24.70 -7.68 21.41
N LEU A 50 -23.88 -6.64 21.30
CA LEU A 50 -23.59 -5.72 22.41
C LEU A 50 -24.85 -4.97 22.85
N SER A 51 -25.70 -4.53 21.92
CA SER A 51 -27.00 -3.92 22.22
C SER A 51 -27.96 -4.89 22.90
N GLU A 52 -27.97 -6.17 22.51
CA GLU A 52 -28.77 -7.22 23.15
C GLU A 52 -28.27 -7.56 24.56
N LEU A 53 -26.94 -7.61 24.75
CA LEU A 53 -26.32 -7.75 26.07
C LEU A 53 -26.59 -6.52 26.96
N GLN A 54 -26.48 -5.30 26.42
CA GLN A 54 -26.82 -4.06 27.13
C GLN A 54 -28.31 -4.01 27.50
N LYS A 55 -29.22 -4.45 26.62
CA LYS A 55 -30.65 -4.60 26.96
C LYS A 55 -30.89 -5.62 28.07
N SER A 56 -30.07 -6.66 28.17
CA SER A 56 -30.13 -7.63 29.27
C SER A 56 -29.62 -7.05 30.61
N SER A 57 -28.65 -6.13 30.59
CA SER A 57 -28.17 -5.42 31.79
C SER A 57 -28.96 -4.17 32.14
N ALA A 58 -29.77 -3.63 31.22
CA ALA A 58 -30.57 -2.40 31.36
C ALA A 58 -31.76 -2.48 32.36
N LYS A 59 -31.68 -3.33 33.39
CA LYS A 59 -32.54 -3.23 34.58
C LYS A 59 -32.15 -2.07 35.51
N TYR A 60 -31.08 -1.35 35.21
CA TYR A 60 -30.57 -0.21 35.99
C TYR A 60 -30.35 1.04 35.10
N ALA A 61 -31.39 1.89 35.03
CA ALA A 61 -31.42 3.38 34.98
C ALA A 61 -30.30 4.20 34.23
N ILE A 62 -30.54 5.36 33.59
CA ILE A 62 -31.69 6.16 33.09
C ILE A 62 -31.10 7.41 32.36
N LYS A 63 -31.72 8.27 31.51
CA LYS A 63 -33.10 8.41 30.96
C LYS A 63 -33.08 8.74 29.44
N GLU A 64 -33.32 9.99 29.04
CA GLU A 64 -33.58 10.47 27.66
C GLU A 64 -33.32 11.99 27.53
N THR A 65 -33.02 12.50 26.32
CA THR A 65 -33.80 13.58 25.64
C THR A 65 -33.39 13.80 24.16
N THR A 66 -34.12 13.16 23.24
CA THR A 66 -34.84 13.63 22.01
C THR A 66 -34.42 14.94 21.24
N PRO A 67 -34.86 15.22 19.99
CA PRO A 67 -33.94 15.14 18.83
C PRO A 67 -34.00 16.31 17.80
N LYS A 68 -33.03 16.41 16.88
CA LYS A 68 -33.20 17.10 15.58
C LYS A 68 -32.17 16.65 14.54
N VAL A 69 -32.58 16.67 13.26
CA VAL A 69 -31.80 16.48 12.01
C VAL A 69 -30.54 15.61 12.15
N HIS A 70 -30.67 14.31 11.88
CA HIS A 70 -29.50 13.47 11.68
C HIS A 70 -28.92 13.71 10.28
N GLU A 71 -27.79 14.41 10.25
CA GLU A 71 -26.80 14.28 9.19
C GLU A 71 -26.36 12.80 9.05
N MET A 72 -25.72 12.44 7.95
CA MET A 72 -25.16 11.07 7.81
C MET A 72 -24.27 10.79 9.02
N PRO A 73 -24.54 9.75 9.84
CA PRO A 73 -23.89 9.58 11.12
C PRO A 73 -22.38 9.52 10.92
N GLU A 74 -21.66 10.46 11.54
CA GLU A 74 -20.21 10.53 11.43
C GLU A 74 -19.64 9.23 12.00
N VAL A 75 -19.14 8.38 11.10
CA VAL A 75 -18.50 7.14 11.49
C VAL A 75 -17.15 7.52 12.07
N GLU A 76 -17.12 7.74 13.38
CA GLU A 76 -15.90 7.93 14.16
C GLU A 76 -15.05 6.66 14.10
N PHE A 77 -14.30 6.53 13.00
CA PHE A 77 -13.25 5.55 12.87
C PHE A 77 -12.26 5.75 14.03
N PRO A 78 -11.97 4.70 14.83
CA PRO A 78 -10.89 4.75 15.82
C PRO A 78 -9.62 5.33 15.19
N LYS A 79 -8.88 6.16 15.94
CA LYS A 79 -7.78 6.99 15.43
C LYS A 79 -6.85 6.24 14.45
N ASP A 80 -6.43 5.03 14.81
CA ASP A 80 -5.60 4.11 14.03
C ASP A 80 -6.22 3.77 12.64
N GLN A 81 -7.52 3.55 12.58
CA GLN A 81 -8.27 3.28 11.35
C GLN A 81 -8.43 4.55 10.50
N LYS A 82 -8.69 5.71 11.13
CA LYS A 82 -8.76 7.01 10.45
C LYS A 82 -7.42 7.34 9.79
N GLN A 83 -6.32 7.20 10.53
CA GLN A 83 -4.95 7.36 10.03
C GLN A 83 -4.61 6.38 8.90
N LEU A 84 -4.95 5.09 9.04
CA LEU A 84 -4.76 4.10 7.98
C LEU A 84 -5.51 4.49 6.70
N LEU A 85 -6.79 4.87 6.81
CA LEU A 85 -7.63 5.26 5.68
C LEU A 85 -7.09 6.52 4.99
N GLN A 86 -6.76 7.57 5.74
CA GLN A 86 -6.17 8.80 5.21
C GLN A 86 -4.84 8.51 4.48
N GLY A 87 -3.99 7.67 5.06
CA GLY A 87 -2.73 7.26 4.44
C GLY A 87 -2.89 6.49 3.14
N LEU A 88 -3.84 5.55 3.08
CA LEU A 88 -4.16 4.80 1.86
C LEU A 88 -4.76 5.71 0.76
N ILE A 89 -5.62 6.66 1.13
CA ILE A 89 -6.15 7.68 0.22
C ILE A 89 -5.02 8.56 -0.33
N SER A 90 -4.09 9.01 0.51
CA SER A 90 -2.92 9.79 0.06
C SER A 90 -2.00 8.99 -0.87
N LEU A 91 -1.81 7.68 -0.67
CA LEU A 91 -1.10 6.83 -1.63
C LEU A 91 -1.82 6.74 -2.98
N GLN A 92 -3.13 6.56 -2.98
CA GLN A 92 -3.96 6.50 -4.20
C GLN A 92 -4.00 7.85 -4.93
N ALA A 93 -3.96 8.97 -4.21
CA ALA A 93 -3.84 10.32 -4.75
C ALA A 93 -2.42 10.65 -5.26
N GLY A 94 -1.45 9.73 -5.12
CA GLY A 94 -0.07 9.96 -5.53
C GLY A 94 0.72 10.90 -4.61
N ASN A 95 0.31 11.08 -3.36
CA ASN A 95 0.92 11.97 -2.37
C ASN A 95 1.67 11.15 -1.29
N PRO A 96 2.85 10.57 -1.60
CA PRO A 96 3.55 9.65 -0.70
C PRO A 96 4.00 10.30 0.61
N ASP A 97 4.35 11.58 0.61
CA ASP A 97 4.80 12.31 1.81
C ASP A 97 3.66 12.44 2.85
N GLN A 98 2.45 12.81 2.41
CA GLN A 98 1.24 12.82 3.25
C GLN A 98 0.81 11.40 3.67
N ALA A 99 1.04 10.40 2.82
CA ALA A 99 0.83 9.01 3.22
C ALA A 99 1.79 8.57 4.33
N VAL A 100 3.08 8.96 4.27
CA VAL A 100 4.05 8.64 5.33
C VAL A 100 3.69 9.32 6.64
N GLU A 101 3.19 10.56 6.62
CA GLU A 101 2.70 11.26 7.82
C GLU A 101 1.54 10.49 8.48
N HIS A 102 0.49 10.17 7.73
CA HIS A 102 -0.66 9.43 8.27
C HIS A 102 -0.31 7.98 8.68
N LEU A 103 0.61 7.31 7.98
CA LEU A 103 1.00 5.92 8.26
C LEU A 103 2.21 5.81 9.20
N GLN A 104 2.70 6.92 9.77
CA GLN A 104 3.91 6.97 10.59
C GLN A 104 3.87 5.98 11.76
N GLU A 105 2.73 5.89 12.47
CA GLU A 105 2.58 5.00 13.62
C GLU A 105 2.69 3.52 13.24
N ILE A 106 2.32 3.14 12.02
CA ILE A 106 2.48 1.77 11.48
C ILE A 106 3.90 1.56 10.96
N LEU A 107 4.47 2.53 10.24
CA LEU A 107 5.84 2.50 9.72
C LEU A 107 6.90 2.42 10.83
N MET A 108 6.64 3.02 11.99
CA MET A 108 7.52 2.99 13.17
C MET A 108 7.36 1.74 14.05
N GLN A 109 6.43 0.82 13.76
CA GLN A 109 6.28 -0.42 14.54
C GLN A 109 7.56 -1.27 14.50
N LYS A 110 8.10 -1.58 15.69
CA LYS A 110 9.29 -2.45 15.85
C LYS A 110 9.03 -3.91 15.50
N LYS A 111 7.78 -4.37 15.57
CA LYS A 111 7.38 -5.73 15.18
C LYS A 111 7.09 -5.73 13.66
N PRO A 112 7.69 -6.64 12.88
CA PRO A 112 7.29 -6.84 11.49
C PRO A 112 5.82 -7.33 11.42
N THR A 113 4.99 -6.70 10.59
CA THR A 113 3.59 -7.09 10.36
C THR A 113 3.30 -7.09 8.86
N LEU A 114 2.32 -7.91 8.41
CA LEU A 114 1.96 -7.94 6.98
C LEU A 114 1.52 -6.56 6.48
N LEU A 115 0.69 -5.86 7.25
CA LEU A 115 0.24 -4.50 6.96
C LEU A 115 1.42 -3.51 6.81
N LYS A 116 2.40 -3.53 7.73
CA LYS A 116 3.61 -2.70 7.61
C LYS A 116 4.42 -3.07 6.36
N ALA A 117 4.49 -4.36 6.00
CA ALA A 117 5.18 -4.83 4.80
C ALA A 117 4.52 -4.29 3.52
N GLU A 118 3.19 -4.34 3.45
CA GLU A 118 2.39 -3.86 2.31
C GLU A 118 2.44 -2.33 2.18
N ILE A 119 2.32 -1.60 3.30
CA ILE A 119 2.49 -0.14 3.35
C ILE A 119 3.90 0.27 2.89
N LEU A 120 4.96 -0.41 3.35
CA LEU A 120 6.33 -0.11 2.91
C LEU A 120 6.51 -0.26 1.39
N LEU A 121 5.88 -1.25 0.77
CA LEU A 121 5.89 -1.38 -0.68
C LEU A 121 5.07 -0.27 -1.35
N ALA A 122 3.84 -0.03 -0.92
CA ALA A 122 2.97 0.97 -1.54
C ALA A 122 3.56 2.41 -1.45
N VAL A 123 4.15 2.76 -0.31
CA VAL A 123 4.92 4.00 -0.13
C VAL A 123 6.14 4.04 -1.06
N ALA A 124 6.92 2.95 -1.17
CA ALA A 124 8.07 2.89 -2.06
C ALA A 124 7.68 3.03 -3.54
N HIS A 125 6.58 2.41 -3.96
CA HIS A 125 6.01 2.51 -5.31
C HIS A 125 5.59 3.95 -5.61
N SER A 126 4.82 4.57 -4.70
CA SER A 126 4.29 5.92 -4.87
C SER A 126 5.43 6.96 -4.95
N PHE A 127 6.46 6.85 -4.12
CA PHE A 127 7.69 7.65 -4.27
C PHE A 127 8.42 7.38 -5.59
N LEU A 128 8.49 6.13 -6.07
CA LEU A 128 9.20 5.82 -7.31
C LEU A 128 8.45 6.39 -8.54
N ALA A 129 7.12 6.35 -8.52
CA ALA A 129 6.25 6.94 -9.54
C ALA A 129 6.40 8.47 -9.60
N GLN A 130 6.47 9.14 -8.45
CA GLN A 130 6.74 10.58 -8.34
C GLN A 130 8.22 10.97 -8.55
N GLY A 131 9.07 10.07 -9.07
CA GLY A 131 10.48 10.33 -9.33
C GLY A 131 11.38 10.49 -8.09
N HIS A 132 10.81 10.39 -6.89
CA HIS A 132 11.47 10.45 -5.57
C HIS A 132 12.25 9.15 -5.26
N ALA A 133 13.17 8.79 -6.16
CA ALA A 133 13.91 7.54 -6.15
C ALA A 133 14.75 7.31 -4.89
N LYS A 134 15.17 8.39 -4.18
CA LYS A 134 15.89 8.29 -2.90
C LYS A 134 15.00 7.78 -1.77
N GLN A 135 13.79 8.33 -1.63
CA GLN A 135 12.79 7.85 -0.68
C GLN A 135 12.35 6.41 -1.05
N ALA A 136 12.04 6.16 -2.32
CA ALA A 136 11.69 4.83 -2.81
C ALA A 136 12.74 3.76 -2.43
N ALA A 137 14.01 4.03 -2.71
CA ALA A 137 15.11 3.13 -2.36
C ALA A 137 15.23 2.88 -0.84
N SER A 138 14.94 3.88 -0.01
CA SER A 138 14.92 3.74 1.47
C SER A 138 13.81 2.80 1.94
N HIS A 139 12.60 2.95 1.40
CA HIS A 139 11.45 2.11 1.76
C HIS A 139 11.58 0.67 1.23
N TYR A 140 12.01 0.47 -0.02
CA TYR A 140 12.34 -0.88 -0.52
C TYR A 140 13.49 -1.53 0.27
N GLY A 141 14.56 -0.81 0.58
CA GLY A 141 15.68 -1.33 1.37
C GLY A 141 15.25 -1.74 2.79
N THR A 142 14.35 -0.97 3.39
CA THR A 142 13.71 -1.28 4.68
C THR A 142 12.82 -2.52 4.58
N PHE A 143 12.00 -2.64 3.53
CA PHE A 143 11.20 -3.83 3.28
C PHE A 143 12.07 -5.10 3.12
N LEU A 144 13.13 -5.05 2.30
CA LEU A 144 14.03 -6.18 2.08
C LEU A 144 14.74 -6.64 3.38
N ARG A 145 15.07 -5.69 4.26
CA ARG A 145 15.70 -5.94 5.57
C ARG A 145 14.73 -6.58 6.57
N GLU A 146 13.50 -6.08 6.66
CA GLU A 146 12.54 -6.48 7.70
C GLU A 146 11.64 -7.66 7.30
N TYR A 147 11.48 -7.94 6.01
CA TYR A 147 10.61 -9.00 5.49
C TYR A 147 11.32 -10.03 4.58
N PRO A 148 12.51 -10.57 4.94
CA PRO A 148 13.35 -11.40 4.07
C PRO A 148 12.71 -12.73 3.61
N LYS A 149 11.56 -13.11 4.17
CA LYS A 149 10.77 -14.30 3.79
C LYS A 149 9.53 -13.96 2.94
N SER A 150 9.31 -12.70 2.56
CA SER A 150 8.11 -12.29 1.83
C SER A 150 8.11 -12.74 0.37
N ARG A 151 6.92 -13.12 -0.15
CA ARG A 151 6.72 -13.41 -1.59
C ARG A 151 7.06 -12.22 -2.51
N HIS A 152 7.09 -11.00 -1.97
CA HIS A 152 7.37 -9.77 -2.71
C HIS A 152 8.86 -9.36 -2.72
N ILE A 153 9.78 -10.15 -2.14
CA ILE A 153 11.22 -9.88 -2.26
C ILE A 153 11.70 -9.72 -3.73
N PRO A 154 11.26 -10.51 -4.73
CA PRO A 154 11.68 -10.34 -6.11
C PRO A 154 11.24 -8.99 -6.72
N GLN A 155 10.05 -8.53 -6.32
CA GLN A 155 9.46 -7.24 -6.72
C GLN A 155 10.24 -6.07 -6.11
N ALA A 156 10.51 -6.13 -4.80
CA ALA A 156 11.27 -5.12 -4.10
C ALA A 156 12.74 -5.03 -4.58
N LEU A 157 13.38 -6.16 -4.91
CA LEU A 157 14.72 -6.15 -5.53
C LEU A 157 14.72 -5.50 -6.91
N TYR A 158 13.68 -5.72 -7.72
CA TYR A 158 13.58 -5.12 -9.06
C TYR A 158 13.47 -3.60 -8.98
N PHE A 159 12.47 -3.11 -8.23
CA PHE A 159 12.19 -1.68 -8.13
C PHE A 159 13.19 -0.91 -7.25
N LEU A 160 13.84 -1.55 -6.27
CA LEU A 160 15.04 -0.98 -5.65
C LEU A 160 16.15 -0.81 -6.70
N GLY A 161 16.34 -1.79 -7.59
CA GLY A 161 17.29 -1.69 -8.69
C GLY A 161 16.97 -0.54 -9.64
N ASP A 162 15.71 -0.35 -10.03
CA ASP A 162 15.27 0.79 -10.84
C ASP A 162 15.49 2.13 -10.10
N ALA A 163 15.05 2.26 -8.84
CA ALA A 163 15.27 3.45 -8.02
C ALA A 163 16.77 3.82 -7.92
N ILE A 164 17.63 2.83 -7.67
CA ILE A 164 19.09 2.97 -7.66
C ILE A 164 19.64 3.35 -9.05
N GLY A 165 19.00 2.88 -10.12
CA GLY A 165 19.28 3.25 -11.51
C GLY A 165 18.94 4.71 -11.83
N LYS A 166 17.75 5.19 -11.42
CA LYS A 166 17.33 6.59 -11.54
C LYS A 166 18.22 7.54 -10.73
N LEU A 167 18.80 7.06 -9.63
CA LEU A 167 19.85 7.76 -8.86
C LEU A 167 21.26 7.68 -9.50
N GLY A 168 21.36 7.35 -10.80
CA GLY A 168 22.62 7.25 -11.56
C GLY A 168 23.53 6.08 -11.17
N GLN A 169 23.18 5.28 -10.16
CA GLN A 169 24.05 4.25 -9.58
C GLN A 169 23.96 2.91 -10.33
N GLN A 170 24.09 2.98 -11.66
CA GLN A 170 24.02 1.89 -12.63
C GLN A 170 24.83 0.63 -12.23
N LYS A 171 26.02 0.81 -11.63
CA LYS A 171 26.83 -0.32 -11.12
C LYS A 171 26.13 -1.11 -10.01
N LYS A 172 25.40 -0.43 -9.11
CA LYS A 172 24.63 -1.05 -8.01
C LYS A 172 23.31 -1.67 -8.49
N GLN A 173 22.60 -1.01 -9.41
CA GLN A 173 21.43 -1.59 -10.10
C GLN A 173 21.78 -2.95 -10.73
N LYS A 174 22.90 -3.02 -11.48
CA LYS A 174 23.39 -4.27 -12.06
C LYS A 174 23.86 -5.31 -11.03
N VAL A 175 24.08 -4.97 -9.76
CA VAL A 175 24.28 -5.96 -8.68
C VAL A 175 22.93 -6.53 -8.23
N LEU A 176 21.98 -5.66 -7.87
CA LEU A 176 20.65 -6.03 -7.39
C LEU A 176 19.88 -6.89 -8.42
N TRP A 177 19.94 -6.53 -9.70
CA TRP A 177 19.28 -7.29 -10.76
C TRP A 177 19.95 -8.64 -11.04
N ARG A 178 21.28 -8.77 -10.93
CA ARG A 178 21.96 -10.08 -10.98
C ARG A 178 21.61 -10.96 -9.78
N GLU A 179 21.47 -10.37 -8.59
CA GLU A 179 21.01 -11.10 -7.40
C GLU A 179 19.56 -11.61 -7.58
N LEU A 180 18.67 -10.75 -8.07
CA LEU A 180 17.29 -11.08 -8.42
C LEU A 180 17.22 -12.25 -9.42
N ILE A 181 17.98 -12.19 -10.52
CA ILE A 181 18.06 -13.26 -11.52
C ILE A 181 18.59 -14.57 -10.90
N LYS A 182 19.65 -14.49 -10.07
CA LYS A 182 20.29 -15.67 -9.47
C LYS A 182 19.42 -16.34 -8.40
N LYS A 183 18.76 -15.56 -7.54
CA LYS A 183 17.96 -16.07 -6.41
C LYS A 183 16.52 -16.43 -6.80
N TYR A 184 15.93 -15.73 -7.78
CA TYR A 184 14.51 -15.86 -8.13
C TYR A 184 14.28 -16.07 -9.64
N PRO A 185 15.01 -16.97 -10.34
CA PRO A 185 15.02 -17.06 -11.82
C PRO A 185 13.66 -17.35 -12.47
N LYS A 186 12.69 -17.88 -11.72
CA LYS A 186 11.31 -18.14 -12.18
C LYS A 186 10.39 -16.91 -12.07
N SER A 187 10.79 -15.85 -11.36
CA SER A 187 9.97 -14.66 -11.12
C SER A 187 9.78 -13.82 -12.40
N PRO A 188 8.60 -13.22 -12.65
CA PRO A 188 8.42 -12.23 -13.73
C PRO A 188 9.44 -11.08 -13.64
N PHE A 189 9.71 -10.59 -12.42
CA PHE A 189 10.69 -9.54 -12.17
C PHE A 189 12.12 -9.95 -12.56
N ALA A 190 12.49 -11.22 -12.37
CA ALA A 190 13.77 -11.77 -12.82
C ALA A 190 13.85 -11.97 -14.35
N LYS A 191 12.72 -12.01 -15.07
CA LYS A 191 12.71 -11.92 -16.55
C LYS A 191 12.91 -10.48 -17.02
N ARG A 192 12.24 -9.51 -16.37
CA ARG A 192 12.31 -8.07 -16.66
C ARG A 192 13.66 -7.41 -16.27
N ALA A 193 14.50 -8.11 -15.51
CA ALA A 193 15.80 -7.62 -15.01
C ALA A 193 17.03 -8.05 -15.85
N LYS A 194 16.83 -8.80 -16.95
CA LYS A 194 17.88 -9.34 -17.82
C LYS A 194 18.34 -8.33 -18.86
#